data_AF-A0A957DJ70-F1
#
_entry.id   AF-A0A957DJ70-F1
#
_cell.length_a   1.000
_cell.length_b   1.000
_cell.length_c   1.000
_cell.angle_alpha   90.00
_cell.angle_beta   90.00
_cell.angle_gamma   90.00
#
_symmetry.space_group_name_H-M   'P 1'
#
loop_
_entity.id
_entity.type
_entity.pdbx_description
1 polymer ?
#
loop_
_entity_poly.entity_id
_entity_poly.type
_entity_poly.pdbx_seq_one_letter_code
_entity_poly.pdbx_strand_id
1 'polypeptide(L)'
;MPVQTENRLEQRLPDYVYRVLEKMFAAYRQVIILQEFSAGLSGSRVFLARPIRADGEPELRCVVKIDYYERIAREWEAYRANISQSVPNAMEIVGEPVHPTDSLWGGLRYPLAGSGTFDVESLGRYFQHASEKQLNNLLQERLFPSLGALWAQRRLQPDLRLQSYYDDLLPYNLVIELAEPPAGVAVRALEPETVSQQVLNAGIYVTLDQFRVVKIFRDTGRLSLDVPIGQSGASRLHVHGIPNTDQYQIDELLPRPLVGRVIETRADHLQAQIKQAMGATWQPGAPVSLADGRTLPDPIAALPGILDMSMDAYVGRLHGDLNLENVLVELQSENAYLIDFARARQDHVLRDLLHLEMAVVTQLLPQALMGRQMPAETI
;
A
#
# COMPACT_ATOMS: atom_id res chain seq x y z
N MET A 1 25.31 2.67 20.21
CA MET A 1 24.87 4.08 20.38
C MET A 1 23.55 4.06 21.14
N PRO A 2 23.30 4.90 22.15
CA PRO A 2 22.00 4.93 22.83
C PRO A 2 20.88 5.48 21.93
N VAL A 3 19.72 4.81 21.94
CA VAL A 3 18.46 5.29 21.38
C VAL A 3 17.60 5.82 22.52
N GLN A 4 17.19 7.08 22.46
CA GLN A 4 16.29 7.69 23.45
C GLN A 4 14.92 7.94 22.84
N THR A 5 13.86 7.77 23.64
CA THR A 5 12.49 8.14 23.28
C THR A 5 12.09 9.35 24.11
N GLU A 6 11.51 10.38 23.51
CA GLU A 6 10.86 11.42 24.30
C GLU A 6 9.66 10.84 25.06
N ASN A 7 9.32 11.45 26.21
CA ASN A 7 8.27 11.01 27.14
C ASN A 7 6.87 10.78 26.51
N ARG A 8 6.67 11.12 25.24
CA ARG A 8 5.42 10.90 24.49
C ARG A 8 5.27 9.48 23.94
N LEU A 9 6.34 8.68 23.89
CA LEU A 9 6.25 7.26 23.53
C LEU A 9 6.06 6.45 24.80
N GLU A 10 4.81 6.15 25.15
CA GLU A 10 4.43 5.43 26.38
C GLU A 10 4.91 3.96 26.41
N GLN A 11 5.43 3.43 25.29
CA GLN A 11 5.82 2.02 25.16
C GLN A 11 7.29 1.84 24.75
N ARG A 12 7.95 0.86 25.36
CA ARG A 12 9.28 0.40 24.96
C ARG A 12 9.23 -0.16 23.54
N LEU A 13 10.17 0.25 22.69
CA LEU A 13 10.26 -0.24 21.31
C LEU A 13 10.73 -1.72 21.29
N PRO A 14 10.33 -2.53 20.29
CA PRO A 14 10.86 -3.88 20.09
C PRO A 14 12.35 -3.88 19.74
N ASP A 15 13.05 -4.97 20.07
CA ASP A 15 14.49 -5.11 19.88
C ASP A 15 14.95 -4.95 18.42
N TYR A 16 14.13 -5.35 17.45
CA TYR A 16 14.48 -5.18 16.03
C TYR A 16 14.55 -3.70 15.62
N VAL A 17 13.73 -2.83 16.23
CA VAL A 17 13.76 -1.39 15.97
C VAL A 17 15.07 -0.80 16.47
N TYR A 18 15.50 -1.16 17.68
CA TYR A 18 16.78 -0.73 18.22
C TYR A 18 17.95 -1.16 17.33
N ARG A 19 17.99 -2.42 16.88
CA ARG A 19 19.06 -2.92 16.00
C ARG A 19 19.15 -2.15 14.69
N VAL A 20 18.02 -1.83 14.05
CA VAL A 20 17.99 -1.04 12.81
C VAL A 20 18.49 0.39 13.06
N LEU A 21 18.00 1.06 14.11
CA LEU A 21 18.40 2.42 14.46
C LEU A 21 19.89 2.51 14.84
N GLU A 22 20.40 1.56 15.62
CA GLU A 22 21.81 1.50 16.01
C GLU A 22 22.73 1.35 14.80
N LYS A 23 22.34 0.53 13.81
CA LYS A 23 23.11 0.41 12.57
C LYS A 23 22.98 1.66 11.69
N MET A 24 21.78 2.22 11.57
CA MET A 24 21.50 3.40 10.75
C MET A 24 22.24 4.65 11.25
N PHE A 25 22.36 4.80 12.56
CA PHE A 25 22.97 5.95 13.21
C PHE A 25 24.29 5.60 13.91
N ALA A 26 25.02 4.59 13.43
CA ALA A 26 26.25 4.10 14.08
C ALA A 26 27.34 5.18 14.25
N ALA A 27 27.39 6.17 13.35
CA ALA A 27 28.34 7.29 13.42
C ALA A 27 27.87 8.45 14.33
N TYR A 28 26.66 8.39 14.88
CA TYR A 28 26.07 9.41 15.73
C TYR A 28 26.32 9.09 17.20
N ARG A 29 26.29 10.12 18.04
CA ARG A 29 26.36 9.96 19.49
C ARG A 29 25.10 9.31 20.03
N GLN A 30 23.93 9.74 19.54
CA GLN A 30 22.63 9.20 19.91
C GLN A 30 21.57 9.55 18.85
N VAL A 31 20.43 8.87 18.91
CA VAL A 31 19.23 9.25 18.17
C VAL A 31 18.05 9.37 19.13
N ILE A 32 17.29 10.45 18.98
CA ILE A 32 16.09 10.74 19.78
C ILE A 32 14.87 10.49 18.89
N ILE A 33 13.99 9.58 19.30
CA ILE A 33 12.69 9.37 18.65
C ILE A 33 11.69 10.35 19.26
N LEU A 34 11.17 11.24 18.42
CA LEU A 34 10.24 12.31 18.80
C LEU A 34 8.79 11.82 18.73
N GLN A 35 8.47 11.04 17.69
CA GLN A 35 7.12 10.57 17.42
C GLN A 35 7.16 9.30 16.58
N GLU A 36 6.17 8.44 16.78
CA GLU A 36 5.80 7.41 15.81
C GLU A 36 4.55 7.88 15.06
N PHE A 37 4.59 7.80 13.73
CA PHE A 37 3.40 8.01 12.91
C PHE A 37 2.52 6.76 13.01
N SER A 38 1.22 6.95 13.20
CA SER A 38 0.24 5.88 13.37
C SER A 38 0.47 4.78 12.34
N ALA A 39 0.70 3.55 12.79
CA ALA A 39 1.01 2.41 11.94
C ALA A 39 -0.11 2.19 10.91
N GLY A 40 0.21 2.41 9.63
CA GLY A 40 -0.67 2.02 8.53
C GLY A 40 -0.89 0.50 8.49
N LEU A 41 -1.84 0.07 7.67
CA LEU A 41 -2.25 -1.33 7.48
C LEU A 41 -1.13 -2.29 7.01
N SER A 42 0.06 -1.77 6.69
CA SER A 42 1.20 -2.50 6.14
C SER A 42 2.04 -3.23 7.19
N GLY A 43 1.92 -2.88 8.48
CA GLY A 43 2.80 -3.37 9.56
C GLY A 43 4.17 -2.68 9.62
N SER A 44 4.46 -1.74 8.73
CA SER A 44 5.67 -0.90 8.78
C SER A 44 5.56 0.14 9.89
N ARG A 45 6.67 0.42 10.57
CA ARG A 45 6.74 1.47 11.59
C ARG A 45 7.49 2.68 11.06
N VAL A 46 6.91 3.87 11.22
CA VAL A 46 7.47 5.11 10.70
C VAL A 46 7.66 6.09 11.86
N PHE A 47 8.87 6.63 11.99
CA PHE A 47 9.27 7.45 13.12
C PHE A 47 9.78 8.81 12.67
N LEU A 48 9.47 9.85 13.43
CA LEU A 48 10.19 11.11 13.39
C LEU A 48 11.36 11.03 14.38
N ALA A 49 12.58 11.16 13.87
CA ALA A 49 13.81 11.04 14.64
C ALA A 49 14.70 12.28 14.52
N ARG A 50 15.43 12.60 15.60
CA ARG A 50 16.47 13.63 15.65
C ARG A 50 17.82 12.99 16.01
N PRO A 51 18.73 12.83 15.04
CA PRO A 51 20.08 12.35 15.30
C PRO A 51 20.92 13.42 16.00
N ILE A 52 21.82 13.03 16.90
CA ILE A 52 22.79 13.91 17.57
C ILE A 52 24.19 13.45 17.17
N ARG A 53 24.94 14.34 16.52
CA ARG A 53 26.27 14.05 15.97
C ARG A 53 27.27 13.76 17.08
N ALA A 54 28.43 13.21 16.70
CA ALA A 54 29.49 12.81 17.64
C ALA A 54 29.99 13.98 18.52
N ASP A 55 29.99 15.20 17.98
CA ASP A 55 30.34 16.45 18.67
C ASP A 55 29.24 16.94 19.64
N GLY A 56 28.06 16.32 19.64
CA GLY A 56 26.91 16.71 20.46
C GLY A 56 25.94 17.66 19.77
N GLU A 57 26.25 18.14 18.57
CA GLU A 57 25.35 19.03 17.83
C GLU A 57 24.16 18.23 17.25
N PRO A 58 22.92 18.74 17.38
CA PRO A 58 21.76 18.11 16.78
C PRO A 58 21.80 18.24 15.25
N GLU A 59 21.55 17.13 14.55
CA GLU A 59 21.24 17.17 13.13
C GLU A 59 19.76 17.44 12.90
N LEU A 60 19.42 17.84 11.67
CA LEU A 60 18.05 18.02 11.24
C LEU A 60 17.22 16.75 11.48
N ARG A 61 15.94 16.97 11.81
CA ARG A 61 14.96 15.90 11.95
C ARG A 61 14.88 15.09 10.64
N CYS A 62 14.61 13.80 10.77
CA CYS A 62 14.42 12.89 9.64
C CYS A 62 13.30 11.91 9.94
N VAL A 63 12.70 11.38 8.89
CA VAL A 63 11.75 10.27 8.96
C VAL A 63 12.51 8.96 8.79
N VAL A 64 12.22 8.00 9.66
CA VAL A 64 12.81 6.65 9.62
C VAL A 64 11.69 5.64 9.43
N LYS A 65 11.74 4.86 8.36
CA LYS A 65 10.81 3.75 8.12
C LYS A 65 11.51 2.43 8.42
N ILE A 66 10.85 1.55 9.15
CA ILE A 66 11.34 0.21 9.51
C ILE A 66 10.27 -0.82 9.14
N ASP A 67 10.68 -1.83 8.36
CA ASP A 67 9.86 -2.96 7.92
C ASP A 67 10.78 -4.16 7.63
N TYR A 68 10.22 -5.28 7.18
CA TYR A 68 10.98 -6.38 6.61
C TYR A 68 11.91 -5.87 5.51
N TYR A 69 13.17 -6.31 5.54
CA TYR A 69 14.22 -5.80 4.66
C TYR A 69 13.86 -5.90 3.18
N GLU A 70 13.22 -7.01 2.77
CA GLU A 70 12.72 -7.21 1.40
C GLU A 70 11.78 -6.09 0.92
N ARG A 71 10.93 -5.55 1.80
CA ARG A 71 10.01 -4.44 1.48
C ARG A 71 10.75 -3.10 1.42
N ILE A 72 11.67 -2.89 2.36
CA ILE A 72 12.55 -1.73 2.42
C ILE A 72 13.46 -1.64 1.18
N ALA A 73 14.04 -2.76 0.75
CA ALA A 73 14.85 -2.84 -0.46
C ALA A 73 14.03 -2.53 -1.71
N ARG A 74 12.83 -3.12 -1.84
CA ARG A 74 11.90 -2.84 -2.95
C ARG A 74 11.52 -1.37 -3.04
N GLU A 75 11.22 -0.73 -1.91
CA GLU A 75 10.91 0.69 -1.90
C GLU A 75 12.08 1.55 -2.37
N TRP A 76 13.29 1.26 -1.88
CA TRP A 76 14.48 1.98 -2.32
C TRP A 76 14.77 1.79 -3.81
N GLU A 77 14.59 0.58 -4.34
CA GLU A 77 14.72 0.31 -5.77
C GLU A 77 13.67 1.05 -6.60
N ALA A 78 12.41 1.02 -6.17
CA ALA A 78 11.32 1.74 -6.82
C ALA A 78 11.56 3.25 -6.84
N TYR A 79 12.02 3.83 -5.72
CA TYR A 79 12.43 5.23 -5.61
C TYR A 79 13.56 5.56 -6.58
N ARG A 80 14.65 4.78 -6.59
CA ARG A 80 15.79 5.04 -7.49
C ARG A 80 15.36 4.98 -8.96
N ALA A 81 14.61 3.95 -9.34
CA ALA A 81 14.22 3.70 -10.72
C ALA A 81 13.19 4.72 -11.25
N ASN A 82 12.27 5.19 -10.40
CA ASN A 82 11.10 5.96 -10.86
C ASN A 82 11.02 7.40 -10.32
N ILE A 83 11.72 7.74 -9.24
CA ILE A 83 11.51 9.02 -8.52
C ILE A 83 12.77 9.89 -8.50
N SER A 84 13.93 9.32 -8.15
CA SER A 84 15.16 10.05 -7.78
C SER A 84 15.68 11.09 -8.80
N GLN A 85 15.31 10.96 -10.08
CA GLN A 85 15.75 11.85 -11.16
C GLN A 85 14.60 12.66 -11.79
N SER A 86 13.38 12.58 -11.27
CA SER A 86 12.19 13.06 -11.99
C SER A 86 11.23 13.94 -11.20
N VAL A 87 11.42 14.08 -9.89
CA VAL A 87 10.40 14.72 -9.04
C VAL A 87 10.99 15.90 -8.28
N PRO A 88 10.60 17.15 -8.61
CA PRO A 88 10.81 18.27 -7.71
C PRO A 88 10.02 18.02 -6.42
N ASN A 89 10.68 18.19 -5.27
CA ASN A 89 10.11 18.04 -3.92
C ASN A 89 9.73 16.61 -3.47
N ALA A 90 10.12 15.55 -4.18
CA ALA A 90 10.14 14.22 -3.53
C ALA A 90 11.17 14.25 -2.39
N MET A 91 10.81 13.72 -1.21
CA MET A 91 11.82 13.54 -0.18
C MET A 91 12.88 12.58 -0.69
N GLU A 92 14.13 12.99 -0.57
CA GLU A 92 15.27 12.16 -0.93
C GLU A 92 15.33 10.94 -0.01
N ILE A 93 15.66 9.77 -0.54
CA ILE A 93 16.04 8.65 0.33
C ILE A 93 17.56 8.70 0.48
N VAL A 94 18.04 8.92 1.70
CA VAL A 94 19.47 9.07 1.97
C VAL A 94 20.11 7.72 2.21
N GLY A 95 21.08 7.39 1.36
CA GLY A 95 21.88 6.18 1.47
C GLY A 95 21.16 4.91 1.00
N GLU A 96 21.85 3.79 1.17
CA GLU A 96 21.30 2.47 0.91
C GLU A 96 20.44 1.98 2.10
N PRO A 97 19.48 1.07 1.86
CA PRO A 97 18.75 0.36 2.90
C PRO A 97 19.65 -0.15 4.02
N VAL A 98 19.32 0.18 5.26
CA VAL A 98 20.03 -0.36 6.42
C VAL A 98 19.50 -1.76 6.72
N HIS A 99 20.41 -2.73 6.82
CA HIS A 99 20.08 -4.12 7.13
C HIS A 99 21.02 -4.65 8.23
N PRO A 100 20.59 -4.74 9.50
CA PRO A 100 21.37 -5.38 10.54
C PRO A 100 21.67 -6.84 10.21
N THR A 101 22.89 -7.30 10.54
CA THR A 101 23.29 -8.68 10.32
C THR A 101 22.36 -9.62 11.07
N ASP A 102 21.98 -10.74 10.46
CA ASP A 102 21.07 -11.76 11.01
C ASP A 102 19.69 -11.20 11.42
N SER A 103 19.22 -10.13 10.75
CA SER A 103 17.90 -9.55 10.94
C SER A 103 17.04 -9.75 9.70
N LEU A 104 15.74 -10.00 9.89
CA LEU A 104 14.75 -9.92 8.82
C LEU A 104 14.30 -8.47 8.56
N TRP A 105 14.68 -7.53 9.42
CA TRP A 105 14.23 -6.15 9.41
C TRP A 105 15.29 -5.23 8.83
N GLY A 106 14.85 -4.20 8.11
CA GLY A 106 15.68 -3.11 7.62
C GLY A 106 15.05 -1.76 7.85
N GLY A 107 15.73 -0.69 7.39
CA GLY A 107 15.15 0.65 7.44
C GLY A 107 15.66 1.61 6.37
N LEU A 108 14.84 2.64 6.12
CA LEU A 108 15.13 3.77 5.24
C LEU A 108 15.07 5.08 6.00
N ARG A 109 15.84 6.06 5.54
CA ARG A 109 15.91 7.41 6.10
C ARG A 109 15.55 8.44 5.04
N TYR A 110 14.59 9.30 5.38
CA TYR A 110 14.18 10.44 4.57
C TYR A 110 14.56 11.73 5.33
N PRO A 111 15.42 12.61 4.79
CA PRO A 111 15.77 13.86 5.42
C PRO A 111 14.60 14.85 5.23
N LEU A 112 14.23 15.57 6.29
CA LEU A 112 13.24 16.64 6.14
C LEU A 112 13.91 17.87 5.53
N ALA A 113 13.28 18.43 4.52
CA ALA A 113 13.66 19.72 3.93
C ALA A 113 13.32 20.89 4.88
N GLY A 114 13.64 22.12 4.49
CA GLY A 114 13.28 23.30 5.30
C GLY A 114 14.13 23.48 6.57
N SER A 115 15.35 22.93 6.61
CA SER A 115 16.25 22.98 7.78
C SER A 115 15.72 22.26 9.03
N GLY A 116 14.78 21.31 8.91
CA GLY A 116 14.38 20.39 9.99
C GLY A 116 13.85 21.04 11.28
N THR A 117 13.57 22.35 11.23
CA THR A 117 13.05 23.20 12.31
C THR A 117 11.53 23.16 12.38
N PHE A 118 10.89 22.84 11.27
CA PHE A 118 9.46 22.90 11.10
C PHE A 118 8.78 21.62 11.56
N ASP A 119 7.52 21.76 11.97
CA ASP A 119 6.70 20.63 12.39
C ASP A 119 5.99 20.09 11.16
N VAL A 120 5.95 18.76 11.05
CA VAL A 120 5.34 18.05 9.93
C VAL A 120 4.25 17.12 10.42
N GLU A 121 3.20 16.99 9.62
CA GLU A 121 2.13 16.03 9.83
C GLU A 121 1.60 15.49 8.49
N SER A 122 0.86 14.38 8.53
CA SER A 122 0.13 13.85 7.37
C SER A 122 -0.88 14.88 6.83
N LEU A 123 -1.10 14.88 5.53
CA LEU A 123 -2.17 15.66 4.89
C LEU A 123 -3.54 15.36 5.51
N GLY A 124 -3.83 14.09 5.84
CA GLY A 124 -5.08 13.70 6.50
C GLY A 124 -5.34 14.44 7.81
N ARG A 125 -4.32 14.58 8.66
CA ARG A 125 -4.37 15.38 9.90
C ARG A 125 -4.48 16.88 9.62
N TYR A 126 -3.75 17.38 8.61
CA TYR A 126 -3.81 18.79 8.23
C TYR A 126 -5.21 19.23 7.80
N PHE A 127 -5.93 18.37 7.06
CA PHE A 127 -7.33 18.60 6.69
C PHE A 127 -8.29 18.81 7.88
N GLN A 128 -7.94 18.37 9.08
CA GLN A 128 -8.83 18.48 10.25
C GLN A 128 -8.86 19.89 10.85
N HIS A 129 -7.84 20.71 10.61
CA HIS A 129 -7.73 22.05 11.22
C HIS A 129 -7.37 23.17 10.23
N ALA A 130 -6.86 22.83 9.04
CA ALA A 130 -6.53 23.83 8.02
C ALA A 130 -7.78 24.53 7.48
N SER A 131 -7.65 25.82 7.18
CA SER A 131 -8.69 26.57 6.49
C SER A 131 -8.77 26.20 5.00
N GLU A 132 -9.93 26.44 4.38
CA GLU A 132 -10.13 26.21 2.93
C GLU A 132 -9.06 26.88 2.07
N LYS A 133 -8.69 28.12 2.42
CA LYS A 133 -7.64 28.86 1.71
C LYS A 133 -6.29 28.16 1.79
N GLN A 134 -5.92 27.66 2.96
CA GLN A 134 -4.65 26.97 3.17
C GLN A 134 -4.61 25.63 2.43
N LEU A 135 -5.72 24.88 2.46
CA LEU A 135 -5.85 23.63 1.70
C LEU A 135 -5.76 23.89 0.20
N ASN A 136 -6.46 24.91 -0.31
CA ASN A 136 -6.40 25.25 -1.72
C ASN A 136 -4.98 25.63 -2.14
N ASN A 137 -4.30 26.46 -1.35
CA ASN A 137 -2.91 26.85 -1.60
C ASN A 137 -1.97 25.63 -1.61
N LEU A 138 -2.04 24.78 -0.58
CA LEU A 138 -1.22 23.56 -0.48
C LEU A 138 -1.43 22.64 -1.69
N LEU A 139 -2.67 22.38 -2.06
CA LEU A 139 -2.98 21.48 -3.17
C LEU A 139 -2.56 22.07 -4.52
N GLN A 140 -2.99 23.30 -4.82
CA GLN A 140 -2.78 23.92 -6.13
C GLN A 140 -1.35 24.41 -6.35
N GLU A 141 -0.69 24.93 -5.32
CA GLU A 141 0.63 25.56 -5.46
C GLU A 141 1.79 24.62 -5.11
N ARG A 142 1.54 23.51 -4.39
CA ARG A 142 2.60 22.58 -3.95
C ARG A 142 2.40 21.15 -4.43
N LEU A 143 1.30 20.51 -4.05
CA LEU A 143 1.10 19.09 -4.33
C LEU A 143 0.90 18.83 -5.83
N PHE A 144 -0.08 19.48 -6.47
CA PHE A 144 -0.38 19.25 -7.89
C PHE A 144 0.76 19.64 -8.83
N PRO A 145 1.54 20.72 -8.60
CA PRO A 145 2.74 20.98 -9.39
C PRO A 145 3.79 19.86 -9.27
N SER A 146 3.98 19.31 -8.07
CA SER A 146 4.91 18.19 -7.85
C SER A 146 4.46 16.91 -8.58
N LEU A 147 3.15 16.62 -8.58
CA LEU A 147 2.56 15.54 -9.38
C LEU A 147 2.63 15.82 -10.89
N GLY A 148 2.40 17.07 -11.31
CA GLY A 148 2.51 17.48 -12.70
C GLY A 148 3.91 17.26 -13.27
N ALA A 149 4.95 17.48 -12.45
CA ALA A 149 6.33 17.18 -12.82
C ALA A 149 6.60 15.68 -12.94
N LEU A 150 6.06 14.85 -12.04
CA LEU A 150 6.07 13.39 -12.13
C LEU A 150 5.49 12.89 -13.47
N TRP A 151 4.37 13.48 -13.88
CA TRP A 151 3.65 13.09 -15.10
C TRP A 151 4.12 13.82 -16.37
N ALA A 152 5.18 14.63 -16.28
CA ALA A 152 5.63 15.45 -17.40
C ALA A 152 6.08 14.61 -18.59
N GLN A 153 6.69 13.45 -18.33
CA GLN A 153 7.20 12.52 -19.36
C GLN A 153 6.19 11.42 -19.74
N ARG A 154 4.88 11.71 -19.62
CA ARG A 154 3.84 10.73 -19.96
C ARG A 154 3.79 10.47 -21.46
N ARG A 155 3.43 9.24 -21.82
CA ARG A 155 3.17 8.80 -23.20
C ARG A 155 1.78 8.21 -23.33
N LEU A 156 1.14 8.37 -24.48
CA LEU A 156 -0.12 7.68 -24.77
C LEU A 156 0.16 6.18 -24.92
N GLN A 157 -0.56 5.37 -24.16
CA GLN A 157 -0.58 3.92 -24.28
C GLN A 157 -1.99 3.48 -24.66
N PRO A 158 -2.19 2.94 -25.87
CA PRO A 158 -3.48 2.44 -26.28
C PRO A 158 -3.81 1.09 -25.63
N ASP A 159 -5.10 0.76 -25.59
CA ASP A 159 -5.63 -0.56 -25.20
C ASP A 159 -5.14 -1.06 -23.81
N LEU A 160 -5.06 -0.15 -22.84
CA LEU A 160 -4.73 -0.47 -21.46
C LEU A 160 -5.89 -1.24 -20.81
N ARG A 161 -5.68 -2.53 -20.53
CA ARG A 161 -6.67 -3.42 -19.88
C ARG A 161 -6.84 -3.09 -18.40
N LEU A 162 -8.06 -2.79 -17.97
CA LEU A 162 -8.34 -2.36 -16.60
C LEU A 162 -7.96 -3.40 -15.54
N GLN A 163 -8.23 -4.68 -15.80
CA GLN A 163 -7.87 -5.76 -14.89
C GLN A 163 -6.41 -5.71 -14.47
N SER A 164 -5.47 -5.55 -15.41
CA SER A 164 -4.03 -5.57 -15.13
C SER A 164 -3.59 -4.47 -14.17
N TYR A 165 -4.36 -3.38 -14.07
CA TYR A 165 -4.00 -2.21 -13.28
C TYR A 165 -4.77 -2.12 -11.97
N TYR A 166 -6.02 -2.56 -11.93
CA TYR A 166 -6.88 -2.42 -10.76
C TYR A 166 -7.06 -3.70 -9.95
N ASP A 167 -6.62 -4.86 -10.45
CA ASP A 167 -6.76 -6.13 -9.71
C ASP A 167 -6.04 -6.11 -8.36
N ASP A 168 -4.95 -5.33 -8.25
CA ASP A 168 -4.20 -5.19 -7.00
C ASP A 168 -4.96 -4.46 -5.88
N LEU A 169 -5.99 -3.68 -6.23
CA LEU A 169 -6.89 -2.97 -5.31
C LEU A 169 -8.07 -3.82 -4.85
N LEU A 170 -8.38 -4.89 -5.58
CA LEU A 170 -9.50 -5.78 -5.26
C LEU A 170 -9.07 -6.82 -4.21
N PRO A 171 -10.01 -7.58 -3.63
CA PRO A 171 -9.67 -8.80 -2.90
C PRO A 171 -8.96 -9.85 -3.78
N TYR A 172 -8.34 -10.83 -3.15
CA TYR A 172 -7.72 -11.96 -3.86
C TYR A 172 -8.75 -12.72 -4.68
N ASN A 173 -8.36 -13.24 -5.85
CA ASN A 173 -9.22 -14.07 -6.69
C ASN A 173 -9.67 -15.32 -5.94
N LEU A 174 -8.74 -15.95 -5.21
CA LEU A 174 -8.99 -17.12 -4.37
C LEU A 174 -8.25 -16.99 -3.05
N VAL A 175 -8.89 -17.46 -1.99
CA VAL A 175 -8.25 -17.77 -0.71
C VAL A 175 -8.21 -19.28 -0.55
N ILE A 176 -7.05 -19.81 -0.24
CA ILE A 176 -6.74 -21.24 -0.22
C ILE A 176 -6.12 -21.59 1.12
N GLU A 177 -6.69 -22.58 1.80
CA GLU A 177 -6.09 -23.15 3.02
C GLU A 177 -5.26 -24.38 2.63
N LEU A 178 -3.98 -24.41 3.01
CA LEU A 178 -3.13 -25.58 2.78
C LEU A 178 -3.72 -26.80 3.50
N ALA A 179 -4.01 -27.87 2.76
CA ALA A 179 -4.69 -29.04 3.28
C ALA A 179 -4.49 -30.24 2.35
N GLU A 180 -4.33 -31.43 2.94
CA GLU A 180 -4.32 -32.67 2.17
C GLU A 180 -5.73 -33.05 1.72
N PRO A 181 -5.90 -33.49 0.45
CA PRO A 181 -7.19 -33.94 -0.05
C PRO A 181 -7.59 -35.27 0.61
N PRO A 182 -8.85 -35.45 1.02
CA PRO A 182 -9.35 -36.74 1.47
C PRO A 182 -9.21 -37.80 0.36
N ALA A 183 -9.09 -39.07 0.76
CA ALA A 183 -8.97 -40.18 -0.18
C ALA A 183 -10.15 -40.20 -1.17
N GLY A 184 -9.84 -40.26 -2.48
CA GLY A 184 -10.83 -40.29 -3.55
C GLY A 184 -11.39 -38.91 -3.96
N VAL A 185 -10.97 -37.82 -3.33
CA VAL A 185 -11.34 -36.46 -3.75
C VAL A 185 -10.43 -36.01 -4.90
N ALA A 186 -11.05 -35.57 -6.00
CA ALA A 186 -10.31 -35.04 -7.14
C ALA A 186 -9.63 -33.70 -6.77
N VAL A 187 -8.37 -33.56 -7.19
CA VAL A 187 -7.59 -32.32 -7.03
C VAL A 187 -7.45 -31.67 -8.39
N ARG A 188 -7.79 -30.39 -8.49
CA ARG A 188 -7.71 -29.64 -9.74
C ARG A 188 -6.35 -28.93 -9.85
N ALA A 189 -5.65 -29.11 -10.96
CA ALA A 189 -4.46 -28.34 -11.24
C ALA A 189 -4.84 -26.89 -11.59
N LEU A 190 -4.28 -25.94 -10.86
CA LEU A 190 -4.29 -24.52 -11.23
C LEU A 190 -2.93 -24.18 -11.79
N GLU A 191 -2.93 -23.77 -13.04
CA GLU A 191 -1.75 -23.30 -13.75
C GLU A 191 -1.94 -21.80 -14.03
N PRO A 192 -0.87 -21.00 -13.97
CA PRO A 192 -0.94 -19.56 -14.21
C PRO A 192 -1.62 -19.17 -15.53
N GLU A 193 -1.47 -19.99 -16.56
CA GLU A 193 -1.99 -19.74 -17.91
C GLU A 193 -3.51 -19.92 -18.03
N THR A 194 -4.10 -20.76 -17.18
CA THR A 194 -5.52 -21.16 -17.29
C THR A 194 -6.36 -20.73 -16.10
N VAL A 195 -5.75 -20.35 -14.97
CA VAL A 195 -6.45 -20.09 -13.71
C VAL A 195 -7.58 -19.06 -13.85
N SER A 196 -7.40 -18.01 -14.66
CA SER A 196 -8.41 -16.96 -14.87
C SER A 196 -9.66 -17.45 -15.63
N GLN A 197 -9.55 -18.57 -16.36
CA GLN A 197 -10.64 -19.18 -17.11
C GLN A 197 -11.39 -20.25 -16.31
N GLN A 198 -10.85 -20.64 -15.15
CA GLN A 198 -11.42 -21.69 -14.34
C GLN A 198 -12.48 -21.13 -13.39
N VAL A 199 -13.71 -21.62 -13.49
CA VAL A 199 -14.73 -21.40 -12.47
C VAL A 199 -14.43 -22.30 -11.28
N LEU A 200 -14.20 -21.68 -10.13
CA LEU A 200 -13.85 -22.35 -8.87
C LEU A 200 -14.82 -21.89 -7.78
N ASN A 201 -15.20 -22.83 -6.93
CA ASN A 201 -16.05 -22.58 -5.78
C ASN A 201 -15.33 -23.01 -4.50
N ALA A 202 -15.75 -22.46 -3.37
CA ALA A 202 -15.31 -22.93 -2.06
C ALA A 202 -15.52 -24.45 -1.90
N GLY A 203 -14.57 -25.12 -1.26
CA GLY A 203 -14.55 -26.56 -1.00
C GLY A 203 -13.74 -27.39 -2.01
N ILE A 204 -13.39 -26.85 -3.18
CA ILE A 204 -12.58 -27.56 -4.18
C ILE A 204 -11.12 -27.65 -3.73
N TYR A 205 -10.52 -28.83 -3.89
CA TYR A 205 -9.08 -29.02 -3.71
C TYR A 205 -8.31 -28.67 -4.98
N VAL A 206 -7.24 -27.91 -4.81
CA VAL A 206 -6.41 -27.40 -5.89
C VAL A 206 -4.94 -27.66 -5.63
N THR A 207 -4.19 -27.92 -6.71
CA THR A 207 -2.74 -27.90 -6.72
C THR A 207 -2.29 -26.63 -7.40
N LEU A 208 -1.42 -25.86 -6.74
CA LEU A 208 -0.81 -24.62 -7.24
C LEU A 208 0.62 -24.92 -7.66
N ASP A 209 0.95 -24.71 -8.92
CA ASP A 209 2.31 -24.84 -9.44
C ASP A 209 2.67 -23.62 -10.28
N GLN A 210 3.97 -23.29 -10.35
CA GLN A 210 4.52 -22.20 -11.17
C GLN A 210 3.95 -20.79 -10.89
N PHE A 211 3.32 -20.57 -9.74
CA PHE A 211 2.92 -19.22 -9.32
C PHE A 211 4.10 -18.45 -8.74
N ARG A 212 4.14 -17.14 -8.97
CA ARG A 212 5.13 -16.22 -8.40
C ARG A 212 4.69 -15.80 -7.00
N VAL A 213 5.62 -15.81 -6.05
CA VAL A 213 5.39 -15.24 -4.71
C VAL A 213 5.45 -13.72 -4.79
N VAL A 214 4.38 -13.03 -4.42
CA VAL A 214 4.28 -11.56 -4.47
C VAL A 214 4.43 -10.92 -3.10
N LYS A 215 3.91 -11.59 -2.06
CA LYS A 215 4.05 -11.16 -0.65
C LYS A 215 4.18 -12.36 0.27
N ILE A 216 4.96 -12.18 1.33
CA ILE A 216 5.12 -13.14 2.41
C ILE A 216 4.61 -12.48 3.70
N PHE A 217 3.70 -13.16 4.40
CA PHE A 217 3.20 -12.73 5.71
C PHE A 217 3.71 -13.69 6.77
N ARG A 218 4.97 -13.50 7.17
CA ARG A 218 5.69 -14.41 8.07
C ARG A 218 4.96 -14.62 9.40
N ASP A 219 4.44 -13.55 10.00
CA ASP A 219 3.75 -13.59 11.29
C ASP A 219 2.44 -14.40 11.28
N THR A 220 1.85 -14.60 10.10
CA THR A 220 0.55 -15.29 9.96
C THR A 220 0.64 -16.60 9.16
N GLY A 221 1.85 -16.97 8.69
CA GLY A 221 2.04 -18.14 7.85
C GLY A 221 1.24 -18.07 6.54
N ARG A 222 1.30 -16.94 5.83
CA ARG A 222 0.55 -16.75 4.58
C ARG A 222 1.43 -16.27 3.44
N LEU A 223 1.01 -16.59 2.22
CA LEU A 223 1.62 -16.13 0.97
C LEU A 223 0.56 -15.47 0.09
N SER A 224 0.92 -14.35 -0.55
CA SER A 224 0.23 -13.89 -1.76
C SER A 224 0.99 -14.38 -2.96
N LEU A 225 0.29 -15.04 -3.87
CA LEU A 225 0.80 -15.52 -5.13
C LEU A 225 0.12 -14.80 -6.29
N ASP A 226 0.79 -14.75 -7.43
CA ASP A 226 0.21 -14.23 -8.68
C ASP A 226 0.82 -14.97 -9.88
N VAL A 227 0.28 -14.73 -11.06
CA VAL A 227 0.84 -15.28 -12.30
C VAL A 227 2.24 -14.68 -12.57
N PRO A 228 3.16 -15.44 -13.19
CA PRO A 228 4.50 -14.95 -13.54
C PRO A 228 4.49 -13.67 -14.40
N ILE A 229 5.57 -12.89 -14.31
CA ILE A 229 5.69 -11.64 -15.09
C ILE A 229 5.70 -11.99 -16.58
N GLY A 230 4.94 -11.25 -17.39
CA GLY A 230 4.87 -11.44 -18.84
C GLY A 230 3.83 -12.45 -19.29
N GLN A 231 3.14 -13.12 -18.36
CA GLN A 231 1.93 -13.88 -18.68
C GLN A 231 0.70 -12.96 -18.68
N SER A 232 -0.27 -13.29 -19.53
CA SER A 232 -1.51 -12.52 -19.67
C SER A 232 -2.51 -12.89 -18.59
N GLY A 233 -3.10 -11.87 -17.96
CA GLY A 233 -4.08 -12.01 -16.89
C GLY A 233 -3.49 -11.67 -15.52
N ALA A 234 -4.36 -11.39 -14.55
CA ALA A 234 -3.99 -11.29 -13.15
C ALA A 234 -4.83 -12.31 -12.38
N SER A 235 -4.20 -13.11 -11.52
CA SER A 235 -4.90 -14.06 -10.67
C SER A 235 -4.17 -14.19 -9.36
N ARG A 236 -4.52 -13.28 -8.45
CA ARG A 236 -3.90 -13.21 -7.15
C ARG A 236 -4.53 -14.23 -6.22
N LEU A 237 -3.69 -15.11 -5.70
CA LEU A 237 -4.09 -16.16 -4.76
C LEU A 237 -3.55 -15.81 -3.38
N HIS A 238 -4.34 -16.08 -2.34
CA HIS A 238 -3.88 -16.00 -0.96
C HIS A 238 -3.85 -17.38 -0.35
N VAL A 239 -2.66 -17.88 -0.01
CA VAL A 239 -2.49 -19.20 0.60
C VAL A 239 -2.22 -19.06 2.08
N HIS A 240 -3.02 -19.76 2.89
CA HIS A 240 -2.94 -19.82 4.34
C HIS A 240 -2.34 -21.14 4.81
N GLY A 241 -1.91 -21.18 6.09
CA GLY A 241 -1.44 -22.40 6.73
C GLY A 241 -0.04 -22.81 6.30
N ILE A 242 0.79 -21.86 5.85
CA ILE A 242 2.17 -22.12 5.40
C ILE A 242 3.07 -22.36 6.62
N PRO A 243 3.59 -23.59 6.84
CA PRO A 243 4.28 -23.93 8.09
C PRO A 243 5.64 -23.24 8.26
N ASN A 244 6.33 -22.99 7.14
CA ASN A 244 7.62 -22.32 7.13
C ASN A 244 7.66 -21.35 5.93
N THR A 245 7.56 -20.06 6.20
CA THR A 245 7.61 -19.01 5.19
C THR A 245 9.03 -18.65 4.75
N ASP A 246 10.06 -19.08 5.49
CA ASP A 246 11.45 -18.69 5.22
C ASP A 246 12.05 -19.38 3.99
N GLN A 247 11.42 -20.46 3.52
CA GLN A 247 11.81 -21.14 2.28
C GLN A 247 11.36 -20.40 1.00
N TYR A 248 10.59 -19.32 1.13
CA TYR A 248 10.06 -18.56 -0.01
C TYR A 248 10.77 -17.22 -0.11
N GLN A 249 10.96 -16.76 -1.34
CA GLN A 249 11.46 -15.43 -1.66
C GLN A 249 10.46 -14.72 -2.56
N ILE A 250 10.35 -13.41 -2.39
CA ILE A 250 9.47 -12.61 -3.23
C ILE A 250 10.03 -12.57 -4.67
N ASP A 251 9.14 -12.56 -5.64
CA ASP A 251 9.37 -12.58 -7.08
C ASP A 251 9.94 -13.90 -7.63
N GLU A 252 10.20 -14.89 -6.78
CA GLU A 252 10.50 -16.26 -7.19
C GLU A 252 9.22 -17.08 -7.42
N LEU A 253 9.34 -18.12 -8.25
CA LEU A 253 8.29 -19.11 -8.42
C LEU A 253 8.23 -20.02 -7.18
N LEU A 254 7.06 -20.62 -6.94
CA LEU A 254 6.93 -21.65 -5.92
C LEU A 254 8.00 -22.73 -6.11
N PRO A 255 8.81 -23.04 -5.08
CA PRO A 255 9.88 -24.03 -5.19
C PRO A 255 9.35 -25.47 -5.33
N ARG A 256 8.08 -25.69 -4.94
CA ARG A 256 7.34 -26.93 -5.08
C ARG A 256 5.84 -26.65 -5.15
N PRO A 257 5.06 -27.53 -5.79
CA PRO A 257 3.61 -27.38 -5.81
C PRO A 257 3.01 -27.37 -4.41
N LEU A 258 2.00 -26.52 -4.20
CA LEU A 258 1.20 -26.46 -2.97
C LEU A 258 -0.16 -27.09 -3.21
N VAL A 259 -0.67 -27.86 -2.24
CA VAL A 259 -2.01 -28.45 -2.31
C VAL A 259 -2.86 -27.88 -1.19
N GLY A 260 -4.04 -27.39 -1.54
CA GLY A 260 -4.95 -26.80 -0.58
C GLY A 260 -6.40 -26.80 -1.04
N ARG A 261 -7.27 -26.37 -0.13
CA ARG A 261 -8.71 -26.24 -0.36
C ARG A 261 -9.05 -24.78 -0.57
N VAL A 262 -9.75 -24.46 -1.65
CA VAL A 262 -10.35 -23.13 -1.84
C VAL A 262 -11.36 -22.91 -0.72
N ILE A 263 -11.17 -21.88 0.09
CA ILE A 263 -12.09 -21.54 1.18
C ILE A 263 -13.01 -20.37 0.82
N GLU A 264 -12.55 -19.49 -0.07
CA GLU A 264 -13.29 -18.30 -0.48
C GLU A 264 -12.87 -17.85 -1.88
N THR A 265 -13.82 -17.34 -2.68
CA THR A 265 -13.55 -16.65 -3.94
C THR A 265 -13.64 -15.14 -3.77
N ARG A 266 -13.11 -14.36 -4.72
CA ARG A 266 -13.30 -12.90 -4.73
C ARG A 266 -14.76 -12.48 -4.61
N ALA A 267 -15.65 -13.19 -5.32
CA ALA A 267 -17.07 -12.88 -5.31
C ALA A 267 -17.66 -13.09 -3.91
N ASP A 268 -17.35 -14.22 -3.26
CA ASP A 268 -17.77 -14.50 -1.88
C ASP A 268 -17.29 -13.40 -0.93
N HIS A 269 -16.01 -13.00 -1.05
CA HIS A 269 -15.40 -11.99 -0.20
C HIS A 269 -16.06 -10.62 -0.35
N LEU A 270 -16.27 -10.16 -1.59
CA LEU A 270 -16.92 -8.87 -1.85
C LEU A 270 -18.37 -8.87 -1.34
N GLN A 271 -19.11 -9.95 -1.57
CA GLN A 271 -20.48 -10.07 -1.07
C GLN A 271 -20.54 -10.05 0.47
N ALA A 272 -19.60 -10.72 1.14
CA ALA A 272 -19.51 -10.70 2.59
C ALA A 272 -19.22 -9.28 3.13
N GLN A 273 -18.28 -8.56 2.52
CA GLN A 273 -17.94 -7.18 2.91
C GLN A 273 -19.11 -6.21 2.71
N ILE A 274 -19.82 -6.29 1.58
CA ILE A 274 -21.01 -5.44 1.36
C ILE A 274 -22.11 -5.78 2.34
N LYS A 275 -22.39 -7.06 2.57
CA LYS A 275 -23.39 -7.49 3.55
C LYS A 275 -23.05 -7.00 4.95
N GLN A 276 -21.77 -6.97 5.32
CA GLN A 276 -21.32 -6.41 6.59
C GLN A 276 -21.52 -4.89 6.65
N ALA A 277 -21.22 -4.16 5.58
CA ALA A 277 -21.32 -2.71 5.53
C ALA A 277 -22.77 -2.20 5.43
N MET A 278 -23.62 -2.85 4.65
CA MET A 278 -25.00 -2.43 4.36
C MET A 278 -26.05 -3.18 5.20
N GLY A 279 -25.71 -4.32 5.79
CA GLY A 279 -26.66 -5.14 6.54
C GLY A 279 -27.70 -5.83 5.64
N ALA A 280 -28.94 -5.94 6.13
CA ALA A 280 -30.01 -6.70 5.46
C ALA A 280 -30.67 -5.98 4.27
N THR A 281 -30.31 -4.71 4.00
CA THR A 281 -30.94 -3.89 2.96
C THR A 281 -30.37 -4.15 1.56
N TRP A 282 -29.16 -4.70 1.47
CA TRP A 282 -28.54 -5.01 0.19
C TRP A 282 -28.91 -6.41 -0.29
N GLN A 283 -29.28 -6.52 -1.58
CA GLN A 283 -29.52 -7.78 -2.26
C GLN A 283 -28.55 -7.91 -3.45
N PRO A 284 -27.80 -9.02 -3.57
CA PRO A 284 -26.94 -9.27 -4.72
C PRO A 284 -27.73 -9.20 -6.03
N GLY A 285 -27.18 -8.50 -7.03
CA GLY A 285 -27.79 -8.34 -8.35
C GLY A 285 -28.92 -7.32 -8.43
N ALA A 286 -29.35 -6.73 -7.32
CA ALA A 286 -30.36 -5.68 -7.33
C ALA A 286 -29.74 -4.30 -7.64
N PRO A 287 -30.39 -3.45 -8.46
CA PRO A 287 -29.98 -2.07 -8.64
C PRO A 287 -29.95 -1.30 -7.30
N VAL A 288 -28.98 -0.41 -7.15
CA VAL A 288 -28.90 0.50 -6.01
C VAL A 288 -29.75 1.73 -6.30
N SER A 289 -30.78 1.96 -5.49
CA SER A 289 -31.60 3.17 -5.59
C SER A 289 -30.98 4.33 -4.82
N LEU A 290 -30.84 5.48 -5.47
CA LEU A 290 -30.41 6.73 -4.86
C LEU A 290 -31.60 7.50 -4.28
N ALA A 291 -31.31 8.45 -3.38
CA ALA A 291 -32.34 9.26 -2.70
C ALA A 291 -33.19 10.10 -3.67
N ASP A 292 -32.67 10.43 -4.85
CA ASP A 292 -33.38 11.17 -5.90
C ASP A 292 -34.18 10.28 -6.87
N GLY A 293 -34.27 8.98 -6.59
CA GLY A 293 -35.01 8.01 -7.38
C GLY A 293 -34.26 7.47 -8.60
N ARG A 294 -33.02 7.89 -8.85
CA ARG A 294 -32.16 7.23 -9.84
C ARG A 294 -31.78 5.84 -9.35
N THR A 295 -31.52 4.94 -10.29
CA THR A 295 -31.00 3.60 -10.01
C THR A 295 -29.64 3.42 -10.66
N LEU A 296 -28.73 2.80 -9.93
CA LEU A 296 -27.40 2.40 -10.39
C LEU A 296 -27.35 0.87 -10.50
N PRO A 297 -26.59 0.30 -11.45
CA PRO A 297 -26.38 -1.14 -11.51
C PRO A 297 -25.71 -1.66 -10.22
N ASP A 298 -25.88 -2.95 -9.92
CA ASP A 298 -25.09 -3.58 -8.86
C ASP A 298 -23.59 -3.52 -9.23
N PRO A 299 -22.77 -2.78 -8.46
CA PRO A 299 -21.36 -2.61 -8.79
C PRO A 299 -20.57 -3.91 -8.73
N ILE A 300 -20.97 -4.90 -7.91
CA ILE A 300 -20.31 -6.21 -7.89
C ILE A 300 -20.61 -6.98 -9.18
N ALA A 301 -21.88 -6.99 -9.62
CA ALA A 301 -22.28 -7.70 -10.83
C ALA A 301 -21.62 -7.08 -12.09
N ALA A 302 -21.42 -5.76 -12.10
CA ALA A 302 -20.76 -5.07 -13.20
C ALA A 302 -19.23 -5.23 -13.20
N LEU A 303 -18.61 -5.54 -12.05
CA LEU A 303 -17.16 -5.52 -11.86
C LEU A 303 -16.38 -6.38 -12.88
N PRO A 304 -16.75 -7.65 -13.18
CA PRO A 304 -16.02 -8.44 -14.17
C PRO A 304 -15.99 -7.76 -15.55
N GLY A 305 -17.15 -7.25 -15.98
CA GLY A 305 -17.26 -6.52 -17.25
C GLY A 305 -16.44 -5.24 -17.28
N ILE A 306 -16.36 -4.51 -16.16
CA ILE A 306 -15.51 -3.31 -16.03
C ILE A 306 -14.03 -3.70 -16.12
N LEU A 307 -13.59 -4.77 -15.43
CA LEU A 307 -12.19 -5.19 -15.46
C LEU A 307 -11.75 -5.68 -16.84
N ASP A 308 -12.67 -6.24 -17.63
CA ASP A 308 -12.42 -6.67 -19.01
C ASP A 308 -12.32 -5.50 -20.00
N MET A 309 -12.70 -4.27 -19.61
CA MET A 309 -12.58 -3.10 -20.47
C MET A 309 -11.11 -2.73 -20.70
N SER A 310 -10.86 -2.11 -21.85
CA SER A 310 -9.63 -1.41 -22.13
C SER A 310 -9.87 0.06 -22.44
N MET A 311 -8.85 0.88 -22.22
CA MET A 311 -8.87 2.30 -22.55
C MET A 311 -7.53 2.78 -23.06
N ASP A 312 -7.54 3.84 -23.85
CA ASP A 312 -6.32 4.59 -24.15
C ASP A 312 -6.01 5.52 -22.97
N ALA A 313 -4.80 5.43 -22.43
CA ALA A 313 -4.41 6.19 -21.25
C ALA A 313 -3.01 6.78 -21.38
N TYR A 314 -2.78 7.90 -20.73
CA TYR A 314 -1.42 8.42 -20.57
C TYR A 314 -0.71 7.68 -19.43
N VAL A 315 0.40 7.03 -19.76
CA VAL A 315 1.26 6.31 -18.82
C VAL A 315 2.51 7.13 -18.53
N GLY A 316 2.83 7.27 -17.26
CA GLY A 316 4.00 8.02 -16.77
C GLY A 316 4.51 7.43 -15.47
N ARG A 317 5.55 8.05 -14.91
CA ARG A 317 6.04 7.70 -13.57
C ARG A 317 5.04 8.22 -12.54
N LEU A 318 4.73 7.39 -11.55
CA LEU A 318 3.78 7.74 -10.50
C LEU A 318 4.24 7.26 -9.12
N HIS A 319 3.60 7.80 -8.09
CA HIS A 319 3.81 7.41 -6.69
C HIS A 319 3.30 5.98 -6.43
N GLY A 320 2.11 5.65 -6.92
CA GLY A 320 1.54 4.29 -6.91
C GLY A 320 0.72 3.93 -5.68
N ASP A 321 0.85 4.72 -4.63
CA ASP A 321 0.06 4.63 -3.41
C ASP A 321 -0.28 6.01 -2.83
N LEU A 322 -0.57 7.00 -3.68
CA LEU A 322 -0.78 8.36 -3.19
C LEU A 322 -2.07 8.46 -2.37
N ASN A 323 -1.94 8.57 -1.06
CA ASN A 323 -3.04 8.73 -0.11
C ASN A 323 -2.70 9.83 0.92
N LEU A 324 -3.65 10.14 1.81
CA LEU A 324 -3.54 11.24 2.79
C LEU A 324 -2.39 11.09 3.80
N GLU A 325 -1.88 9.88 4.01
CA GLU A 325 -0.78 9.59 4.94
C GLU A 325 0.59 9.63 4.24
N ASN A 326 0.61 9.45 2.92
CA ASN A 326 1.83 9.48 2.10
C ASN A 326 2.21 10.90 1.62
N VAL A 327 1.46 11.91 2.06
CA VAL A 327 1.77 13.33 1.85
C VAL A 327 2.01 13.97 3.22
N LEU A 328 3.23 14.45 3.44
CA LEU A 328 3.59 15.22 4.63
C LEU A 328 3.47 16.72 4.35
N VAL A 329 2.85 17.45 5.27
CA VAL A 329 2.66 18.90 5.22
C VAL A 329 3.58 19.55 6.25
N GLU A 330 4.37 20.52 5.80
CA GLU A 330 5.18 21.38 6.65
C GLU A 330 4.37 22.59 7.10
N LEU A 331 4.05 22.67 8.40
CA LEU A 331 3.01 23.57 8.92
C LEU A 331 3.32 25.07 8.76
N GLN A 332 4.60 25.43 8.80
CA GLN A 332 5.02 26.84 8.79
C GLN A 332 5.20 27.41 7.37
N SER A 333 5.57 26.57 6.40
CA SER A 333 5.79 26.97 5.00
C SER A 333 4.63 26.58 4.08
N GLU A 334 3.73 25.73 4.58
CA GLU A 334 2.68 25.05 3.82
C GLU A 334 3.22 24.30 2.60
N ASN A 335 4.42 23.71 2.70
CA ASN A 335 4.97 22.80 1.69
C ASN A 335 4.41 21.39 1.83
N ALA A 336 4.40 20.64 0.73
CA ALA A 336 4.02 19.23 0.68
C ALA A 336 5.20 18.36 0.23
N TYR A 337 5.38 17.23 0.91
CA TYR A 337 6.42 16.24 0.62
C TYR A 337 5.79 14.86 0.43
N LEU A 338 6.25 14.12 -0.58
CA LEU A 338 5.83 12.75 -0.83
C LEU A 338 6.78 11.77 -0.14
N ILE A 339 6.22 10.73 0.49
CA ILE A 339 6.94 9.62 1.13
C ILE A 339 6.27 8.29 0.78
N ASP A 340 6.93 7.17 1.09
CA ASP A 340 6.43 5.81 0.81
C ASP A 340 6.33 5.48 -0.69
N PHE A 341 7.49 5.40 -1.34
CA PHE A 341 7.59 5.13 -2.77
C PHE A 341 7.57 3.63 -3.10
N ALA A 342 7.08 2.78 -2.19
CA ALA A 342 7.12 1.32 -2.33
C ALA A 342 6.37 0.81 -3.57
N ARG A 343 5.40 1.59 -4.06
CA ARG A 343 4.57 1.28 -5.23
C ARG A 343 4.92 2.12 -6.46
N ALA A 344 5.98 2.92 -6.40
CA ALA A 344 6.37 3.79 -7.50
C ALA A 344 6.75 2.97 -8.75
N ARG A 345 6.14 3.30 -9.88
CA ARG A 345 6.27 2.57 -11.15
C ARG A 345 5.82 3.42 -12.35
N GLN A 346 5.95 2.87 -13.55
CA GLN A 346 5.22 3.37 -14.72
C GLN A 346 3.81 2.79 -14.77
N ASP A 347 2.81 3.65 -14.80
CA ASP A 347 1.40 3.28 -14.80
C ASP A 347 0.57 4.52 -15.27
N HIS A 348 -0.75 4.40 -15.45
CA HIS A 348 -1.59 5.47 -15.94
C HIS A 348 -1.65 6.63 -14.94
N VAL A 349 -1.42 7.86 -15.41
CA VAL A 349 -1.19 9.03 -14.55
C VAL A 349 -2.37 9.40 -13.65
N LEU A 350 -3.59 9.02 -14.04
CA LEU A 350 -4.79 9.27 -13.22
C LEU A 350 -4.82 8.46 -11.93
N ARG A 351 -4.03 7.38 -11.82
CA ARG A 351 -4.08 6.48 -10.67
C ARG A 351 -3.78 7.17 -9.34
N ASP A 352 -2.76 8.02 -9.31
CA ASP A 352 -2.39 8.76 -8.09
C ASP A 352 -3.51 9.71 -7.65
N LEU A 353 -4.17 10.40 -8.60
CA LEU A 353 -5.31 11.26 -8.29
C LEU A 353 -6.51 10.47 -7.77
N LEU A 354 -6.81 9.33 -8.40
CA LEU A 354 -7.92 8.46 -8.00
C LEU A 354 -7.69 7.90 -6.58
N HIS A 355 -6.47 7.47 -6.25
CA HIS A 355 -6.15 7.02 -4.89
C HIS A 355 -6.31 8.15 -3.86
N LEU A 356 -5.85 9.36 -4.18
CA LEU A 356 -5.98 10.51 -3.29
C LEU A 356 -7.46 10.92 -3.11
N GLU A 357 -8.21 10.99 -4.20
CA GLU A 357 -9.66 11.27 -4.19
C GLU A 357 -10.41 10.23 -3.37
N MET A 358 -10.13 8.94 -3.59
CA MET A 358 -10.74 7.86 -2.81
C MET A 358 -10.43 7.99 -1.33
N ALA A 359 -9.21 8.36 -0.93
CA ALA A 359 -8.88 8.59 0.46
C ALA A 359 -9.68 9.77 1.05
N VAL A 360 -9.84 10.88 0.31
CA VAL A 360 -10.67 12.02 0.72
C VAL A 360 -12.14 11.61 0.88
N VAL A 361 -12.72 10.95 -0.13
CA VAL A 361 -14.15 10.57 -0.16
C VAL A 361 -14.47 9.51 0.88
N THR A 362 -13.56 8.58 1.18
CA THR A 362 -13.84 7.47 2.12
C THR A 362 -13.42 7.75 3.55
N GLN A 363 -12.49 8.69 3.78
CA GLN A 363 -11.97 8.97 5.12
C GLN A 363 -12.39 10.33 5.65
N LEU A 364 -12.31 11.39 4.83
CA LEU A 364 -12.59 12.77 5.28
C LEU A 364 -14.07 13.14 5.13
N LEU A 365 -14.67 12.85 3.97
CA LEU A 365 -16.07 13.20 3.72
C LEU A 365 -17.05 12.56 4.74
N PRO A 366 -16.93 11.27 5.10
CA PRO A 366 -17.85 10.67 6.07
C PRO A 366 -17.71 11.29 7.45
N GLN A 367 -16.49 11.64 7.87
CA GLN A 367 -16.25 12.35 9.13
C GLN A 367 -16.89 13.74 9.12
N ALA A 368 -16.74 14.47 8.01
CA ALA A 368 -17.35 15.79 7.85
C ALA A 368 -18.89 15.74 7.84
N LEU A 369 -19.48 14.73 7.20
CA LEU A 369 -20.93 14.53 7.17
C LEU A 369 -21.48 14.10 8.54
N MET A 370 -20.82 13.16 9.22
CA MET A 370 -21.17 12.75 10.59
C MET A 370 -21.11 13.92 11.57
N GLY A 371 -20.06 14.76 11.49
CA GLY A 371 -19.94 15.96 12.30
C GLY A 371 -21.05 16.99 12.07
N ARG A 372 -21.71 16.95 10.90
CA ARG A 372 -22.85 17.81 10.53
C ARG A 372 -24.21 17.14 10.74
N GLN A 373 -24.25 15.93 11.32
CA GLN A 373 -25.47 15.14 11.50
C GLN A 373 -26.28 14.91 10.20
N MET A 374 -25.61 14.92 9.05
CA MET A 374 -26.26 14.60 7.77
C MET A 374 -26.42 13.08 7.65
N PRO A 375 -27.58 12.59 7.16
CA PRO A 375 -27.76 11.17 6.93
C PRO A 375 -26.74 10.67 5.90
N ALA A 376 -26.29 9.42 6.05
CA ALA A 376 -25.31 8.81 5.13
C ALA A 376 -25.78 8.77 3.66
N GLU A 377 -27.09 8.81 3.46
CA GLU A 377 -27.79 8.85 2.17
C GLU A 377 -27.66 10.20 1.43
N THR A 378 -26.98 11.20 2.01
CA THR A 378 -26.80 12.53 1.40
C THR A 378 -25.72 12.57 0.30
N ILE A 379 -25.03 11.44 0.06
CA ILE A 379 -23.97 11.31 -0.96
C ILE A 379 -24.55 10.92 -2.32
#